data_AF-K5VR86-F1
#
_entry.id   AF-K5VR86-F1
#
_cell.length_a   1.000
_cell.length_b   1.000
_cell.length_c   1.000
_cell.angle_alpha   90.00
_cell.angle_beta   90.00
_cell.angle_gamma   90.00
#
_symmetry.space_group_name_H-M   'P 1'
#
loop_
_entity.id
_entity.type
_entity.pdbx_description
1 polymer ?
#
loop_
_entity_poly.entity_id
_entity_poly.type
_entity_poly.pdbx_seq_one_letter_code
_entity_poly.pdbx_strand_id
1 'polypeptide(L)'
;MASTTTLSFVSEPETQQQKAHNLLFKTKAKALAARTVEQEWFSYIAEPTDPSVDALVYWQASNARFPTIYSMAIDILPIQGSAVPCERIFSSGKMTATDQRNRMGGDLIEELQMLKFQFKQNHSLSFTQGLGMDEKIFDLESLGKQEIYSYVATLK
;
A
#
# COMPACT_ATOMS: atom_id res chain seq x y z
N MET A 1 38.17 -53.53 -32.72
CA MET A 1 36.81 -53.06 -32.38
C MET A 1 36.67 -53.08 -30.86
N ALA A 2 36.58 -51.92 -30.23
CA ALA A 2 36.14 -51.78 -28.85
C ALA A 2 35.49 -50.40 -28.74
N SER A 3 34.17 -50.37 -28.66
CA SER A 3 33.38 -49.15 -28.43
C SER A 3 33.17 -49.02 -26.92
N THR A 4 33.68 -47.96 -26.32
CA THR A 4 33.39 -47.62 -24.91
C THR A 4 32.29 -46.58 -24.88
N THR A 5 31.09 -47.02 -24.54
CA THR A 5 29.92 -46.17 -24.27
C THR A 5 30.06 -45.58 -22.86
N THR A 6 30.36 -44.29 -22.78
CA THR A 6 30.37 -43.54 -21.51
C THR A 6 28.96 -43.02 -21.22
N LEU A 7 28.36 -43.52 -20.13
CA LEU A 7 27.06 -43.15 -19.60
C LEU A 7 27.06 -41.72 -19.00
N SER A 8 25.94 -41.05 -19.23
CA SER A 8 25.54 -39.70 -18.80
C SER A 8 25.54 -39.47 -17.28
N PHE A 9 26.09 -38.34 -16.82
CA PHE A 9 25.79 -37.76 -15.51
C PHE A 9 24.66 -36.73 -15.68
N VAL A 10 23.44 -37.16 -15.36
CA VAL A 10 22.25 -36.31 -15.32
C VAL A 10 22.31 -35.51 -14.02
N SER A 11 22.41 -34.19 -14.15
CA SER A 11 22.36 -33.25 -13.02
C SER A 11 20.97 -33.25 -12.39
N GLU A 12 20.93 -33.61 -11.11
CA GLU A 12 19.72 -33.63 -10.26
C GLU A 12 19.19 -32.20 -10.03
N PRO A 13 17.87 -31.96 -10.09
CA PRO A 13 17.33 -30.61 -9.97
C PRO A 13 17.43 -30.09 -8.54
N GLU A 14 18.20 -29.02 -8.32
CA GLU A 14 18.36 -28.38 -7.01
C GLU A 14 17.01 -27.92 -6.43
N THR A 15 16.79 -28.22 -5.15
CA THR A 15 15.60 -27.76 -4.42
C THR A 15 15.64 -26.24 -4.26
N GLN A 16 14.50 -25.56 -4.42
CA GLN A 16 14.40 -24.10 -4.33
C GLN A 16 14.99 -23.52 -3.02
N GLN A 17 14.93 -24.28 -1.92
CA GLN A 17 15.52 -23.92 -0.63
C GLN A 17 17.06 -23.86 -0.67
N GLN A 18 17.70 -24.77 -1.41
CA GLN A 18 19.16 -24.78 -1.58
C GLN A 18 19.63 -23.62 -2.47
N LYS A 19 18.84 -23.32 -3.50
CA LYS A 19 19.09 -22.15 -4.35
C LYS A 19 18.97 -20.83 -3.57
N ALA A 20 17.98 -20.72 -2.68
CA ALA A 20 17.80 -19.57 -1.79
C ALA A 20 18.99 -19.40 -0.84
N HIS A 21 19.44 -20.49 -0.21
CA HIS A 21 20.61 -20.48 0.68
C HIS A 21 21.88 -19.99 -0.04
N ASN A 22 22.16 -20.52 -1.24
CA ASN A 22 23.36 -20.14 -2.00
C ASN A 22 23.34 -18.68 -2.46
N LEU A 23 22.16 -18.14 -2.78
CA LEU A 23 22.02 -16.73 -3.14
C LEU A 23 22.24 -15.82 -1.92
N LEU A 24 21.67 -16.16 -0.75
CA LEU A 24 21.77 -15.36 0.47
C LEU A 24 23.22 -15.22 0.98
N PHE A 25 24.01 -16.29 0.91
CA PHE A 25 25.35 -16.33 1.52
C PHE A 25 26.50 -16.04 0.54
N LYS A 26 26.29 -16.11 -0.78
CA LYS A 26 27.36 -15.89 -1.79
C LYS A 26 27.45 -14.44 -2.29
N THR A 27 26.44 -13.60 -2.08
CA THR A 27 26.39 -12.22 -2.64
C THR A 27 26.78 -11.13 -1.64
N LYS A 28 27.90 -11.28 -0.93
CA LYS A 28 28.43 -10.21 -0.05
C LYS A 28 29.16 -9.08 -0.82
N ALA A 29 29.24 -9.15 -2.16
CA ALA A 29 30.07 -8.24 -2.98
C ALA A 29 29.31 -7.34 -3.97
N LYS A 30 27.98 -7.24 -3.92
CA LYS A 30 27.21 -6.34 -4.80
C LYS A 30 26.13 -5.58 -4.02
N ALA A 31 26.54 -4.91 -2.95
CA ALA A 31 25.72 -3.88 -2.33
C ALA A 31 25.70 -2.64 -3.24
N LEU A 32 24.52 -2.04 -3.41
CA LEU A 32 24.20 -0.87 -4.26
C LEU A 32 23.82 -1.13 -5.74
N ALA A 33 23.16 -2.24 -6.02
CA ALA A 33 22.23 -2.32 -7.15
C ALA A 33 20.85 -2.67 -6.60
N ALA A 34 19.79 -2.08 -7.16
CA ALA A 34 18.40 -2.35 -6.78
C ALA A 34 18.21 -3.83 -6.46
N ARG A 35 17.71 -4.14 -5.24
CA ARG A 35 17.42 -5.52 -4.85
C ARG A 35 16.56 -6.13 -5.94
N THR A 36 17.00 -7.28 -6.46
CA THR A 36 16.23 -7.97 -7.50
C THR A 36 14.96 -8.53 -6.85
N VAL A 37 13.84 -8.59 -7.60
CA VAL A 37 12.54 -9.04 -7.09
C VAL A 37 12.62 -10.40 -6.41
N GLU A 38 13.47 -11.30 -6.92
CA GLU A 38 13.70 -12.62 -6.32
C GLU A 38 14.34 -12.53 -4.93
N GLN A 39 15.27 -11.60 -4.72
CA GLN A 39 15.90 -11.39 -3.41
C GLN A 39 14.90 -10.84 -2.40
N GLU A 40 14.02 -9.95 -2.85
CA GLU A 40 12.91 -9.41 -2.08
C GLU A 40 11.95 -10.54 -1.67
N TRP A 41 11.56 -11.38 -2.63
CA TRP A 41 10.72 -12.55 -2.42
C TRP A 41 11.31 -13.55 -1.43
N PHE A 42 12.58 -13.94 -1.61
CA PHE A 42 13.24 -14.87 -0.70
C PHE A 42 13.34 -14.31 0.72
N SER A 43 13.52 -12.99 0.86
CA SER A 43 13.55 -12.33 2.17
C SER A 43 12.16 -12.30 2.82
N TYR A 44 11.10 -12.10 2.04
CA TYR A 44 9.72 -12.09 2.52
C TYR A 44 9.28 -13.47 3.03
N ILE A 45 9.48 -14.54 2.26
CA ILE A 45 9.06 -15.90 2.66
C ILE A 45 9.86 -16.48 3.84
N ALA A 46 11.06 -15.94 4.09
CA ALA A 46 11.91 -16.36 5.21
C ALA A 46 11.54 -15.65 6.53
N GLU A 47 10.72 -14.60 6.47
CA GLU A 47 10.32 -13.85 7.65
C GLU A 47 9.18 -14.57 8.40
N PRO A 48 9.30 -14.79 9.72
CA PRO A 48 8.20 -15.31 10.51
C PRO A 48 7.05 -14.29 10.53
N THR A 49 5.89 -14.69 10.02
CA THR A 49 4.67 -13.86 10.02
C THR A 49 3.87 -14.12 11.29
N ASP A 50 3.50 -13.05 11.99
CA ASP A 50 2.57 -13.11 13.12
C ASP A 50 1.12 -12.97 12.61
N PRO A 51 0.25 -13.98 12.79
CA PRO A 51 -1.15 -13.91 12.34
C PRO A 51 -1.99 -12.85 13.06
N SER A 52 -1.52 -12.31 14.18
CA SER A 52 -2.25 -11.33 14.98
C SER A 52 -2.12 -9.89 14.45
N VAL A 53 -1.18 -9.63 13.55
CA VAL A 53 -0.90 -8.30 13.00
C VAL A 53 -1.83 -8.01 11.83
N ASP A 54 -2.42 -6.82 11.82
CA ASP A 54 -3.19 -6.33 10.67
C ASP A 54 -2.30 -6.27 9.42
N ALA A 55 -2.74 -6.93 8.35
CA ALA A 55 -2.03 -6.99 7.08
C ALA A 55 -1.72 -5.60 6.53
N LEU A 56 -2.63 -4.62 6.66
CA LEU A 56 -2.41 -3.26 6.17
C LEU A 56 -1.27 -2.58 6.95
N VAL A 57 -1.24 -2.74 8.27
CA VAL A 57 -0.21 -2.17 9.14
C VAL A 57 1.15 -2.82 8.84
N TYR A 58 1.19 -4.14 8.66
CA TYR A 58 2.41 -4.86 8.29
C TYR A 58 2.96 -4.36 6.95
N TRP A 59 2.13 -4.25 5.92
CA TRP A 59 2.59 -3.82 4.60
C TRP A 59 3.03 -2.35 4.61
N GLN A 60 2.32 -1.48 5.32
CA GLN A 60 2.72 -0.07 5.48
C GLN A 60 4.11 0.07 6.12
N ALA A 61 4.43 -0.76 7.13
CA ALA A 61 5.75 -0.79 7.75
C ALA A 61 6.83 -1.46 6.84
N SER A 62 6.42 -2.35 5.95
CA SER A 62 7.32 -3.16 5.12
C SER A 62 7.71 -2.50 3.79
N ASN A 63 7.13 -1.34 3.43
CA ASN A 63 7.40 -0.63 2.18
C ASN A 63 8.90 -0.40 1.90
N ALA A 64 9.68 0.02 2.91
CA ALA A 64 11.11 0.28 2.74
C ALA A 64 11.94 -1.01 2.51
N ARG A 65 11.43 -2.16 2.97
CA ARG A 65 12.13 -3.45 2.89
C ARG A 65 11.78 -4.21 1.62
N PHE A 66 10.50 -4.15 1.23
CA PHE A 66 9.90 -4.88 0.13
C PHE A 66 9.09 -3.93 -0.78
N PRO A 67 9.74 -3.02 -1.52
CA PRO A 67 9.04 -2.02 -2.31
C PRO A 67 8.21 -2.60 -3.46
N THR A 68 8.66 -3.71 -4.08
CA THR A 68 7.97 -4.31 -5.24
C THR A 68 6.79 -5.17 -4.80
N ILE A 69 6.93 -5.90 -3.70
CA ILE A 69 5.86 -6.73 -3.15
C ILE A 69 4.84 -5.84 -2.45
N TYR A 70 5.27 -4.77 -1.80
CA TYR A 70 4.39 -3.78 -1.19
C TYR A 70 3.42 -3.16 -2.20
N SER A 71 3.90 -2.74 -3.38
CA SER A 71 3.00 -2.15 -4.39
C SER A 71 1.90 -3.14 -4.80
N MET A 72 2.25 -4.40 -5.03
CA MET A 72 1.25 -5.45 -5.32
C MET A 72 0.31 -5.70 -4.14
N ALA A 73 0.82 -5.71 -2.90
CA ALA A 73 0.01 -5.95 -1.71
C ALA A 73 -1.03 -4.84 -1.50
N ILE A 74 -0.65 -3.58 -1.71
CA ILE A 74 -1.57 -2.44 -1.61
C ILE A 74 -2.65 -2.47 -2.69
N ASP A 75 -2.36 -3.02 -3.87
CA ASP A 75 -3.37 -3.17 -4.93
C ASP A 75 -4.32 -4.34 -4.66
N ILE A 76 -3.80 -5.46 -4.14
CA ILE A 76 -4.56 -6.72 -4.02
C ILE A 76 -5.38 -6.79 -2.73
N LEU A 77 -4.81 -6.37 -1.59
CA LEU A 77 -5.48 -6.53 -0.29
C LEU A 77 -6.82 -5.78 -0.15
N PRO A 78 -6.99 -4.58 -0.73
CA PRO A 78 -8.27 -3.87 -0.65
C PRO A 78 -9.39 -4.50 -1.49
N ILE A 79 -9.06 -5.43 -2.39
CA ILE A 79 -10.05 -6.10 -3.25
C ILE A 79 -11.03 -6.86 -2.37
N GLN A 80 -12.30 -6.48 -2.46
CA GLN A 80 -13.36 -7.15 -1.71
C GLN A 80 -13.55 -8.57 -2.26
N GLY A 81 -13.44 -9.57 -1.38
CA GLY A 81 -13.68 -10.98 -1.74
C GLY A 81 -15.16 -11.34 -1.96
N SER A 82 -16.08 -10.37 -1.82
CA SER A 82 -17.52 -10.59 -1.86
C SER A 82 -18.24 -9.35 -2.38
N ALA A 83 -19.36 -9.57 -3.09
CA ALA A 83 -20.26 -8.50 -3.56
C ALA A 83 -21.25 -8.02 -2.47
N VAL A 84 -21.25 -8.63 -1.28
CA VAL A 84 -22.15 -8.28 -0.16
C VAL A 84 -22.12 -6.79 0.23
N PRO A 85 -20.97 -6.10 0.25
CA PRO A 85 -20.94 -4.65 0.50
C PRO A 85 -21.74 -3.87 -0.56
N CYS A 86 -21.60 -4.25 -1.83
CA CYS A 86 -22.35 -3.65 -2.94
C CYS A 86 -23.86 -3.95 -2.81
N GLU A 87 -24.24 -5.19 -2.53
CA GLU A 87 -25.65 -5.58 -2.31
C GLU A 87 -26.29 -4.82 -1.15
N ARG A 88 -25.54 -4.59 -0.07
CA ARG A 88 -26.00 -3.80 1.07
C ARG A 88 -26.26 -2.35 0.67
N ILE A 89 -25.37 -1.75 -0.13
CA ILE A 89 -25.54 -0.39 -0.67
C ILE A 89 -26.78 -0.33 -1.57
N PHE A 90 -26.92 -1.26 -2.51
CA PHE A 90 -28.09 -1.32 -3.41
C PHE A 90 -29.41 -1.54 -2.67
N SER A 91 -29.43 -2.43 -1.67
CA SER A 91 -30.60 -2.67 -0.83
C SER A 91 -31.00 -1.42 -0.03
N SER A 92 -30.00 -0.69 0.50
CA SER A 92 -30.20 0.61 1.13
C SER A 92 -30.75 1.67 0.16
N GLY A 93 -30.26 1.68 -1.08
CA GLY A 93 -30.69 2.60 -2.13
C GLY A 93 -32.13 2.37 -2.60
N LYS A 94 -32.61 1.12 -2.56
CA LYS A 94 -34.00 0.79 -2.93
C LYS A 94 -35.04 1.55 -2.11
N MET A 95 -34.78 1.73 -0.80
CA MET A 95 -35.64 2.51 0.10
C MET A 95 -35.70 3.99 -0.33
N THR A 96 -34.55 4.55 -0.73
CA THR A 96 -34.44 5.94 -1.21
C THR A 96 -35.11 6.12 -2.58
N ALA A 97 -35.00 5.15 -3.48
CA ALA A 97 -35.51 5.25 -4.85
C ALA A 97 -37.03 4.98 -4.98
N THR A 98 -37.59 4.08 -4.17
CA THR A 98 -38.91 3.48 -4.46
C THR A 98 -39.99 3.74 -3.41
N ASP A 99 -39.63 3.88 -2.12
CA ASP A 99 -40.64 3.91 -1.03
C ASP A 99 -41.15 5.32 -0.69
N GLN A 100 -40.40 6.38 -1.01
CA GLN A 100 -40.85 7.76 -0.81
C GLN A 100 -40.78 8.57 -2.11
N ARG A 101 -41.76 8.30 -3.00
CA ARG A 101 -42.21 9.11 -4.16
C ARG A 101 -41.35 10.34 -4.49
N ASN A 102 -40.27 10.14 -5.24
CA ASN A 102 -39.69 11.20 -6.07
C ASN A 102 -39.10 10.52 -7.32
N ARG A 103 -39.38 11.05 -8.52
CA ARG A 103 -38.61 10.72 -9.74
C ARG A 103 -37.21 11.32 -9.60
N MET A 104 -36.40 10.76 -8.71
CA MET A 104 -35.00 11.13 -8.57
C MET A 104 -34.24 10.48 -9.71
N GLY A 105 -33.48 11.27 -10.46
CA GLY A 105 -32.56 10.73 -11.46
C GLY A 105 -31.49 9.86 -10.81
N GLY A 106 -30.85 9.00 -11.62
CA GLY A 106 -29.76 8.13 -11.16
C GLY A 106 -28.65 8.93 -10.48
N ASP A 107 -28.26 10.06 -11.08
CA ASP A 107 -27.22 10.95 -10.56
C ASP A 107 -27.53 11.45 -9.14
N LEU A 108 -28.79 11.85 -8.87
CA LEU A 108 -29.17 12.33 -7.54
C LEU A 108 -29.16 11.20 -6.50
N ILE A 109 -29.48 9.97 -6.91
CA ILE A 109 -29.43 8.80 -6.03
C ILE A 109 -27.99 8.45 -5.68
N GLU A 110 -27.06 8.54 -6.65
CA GLU A 110 -25.63 8.32 -6.44
C GLU A 110 -25.06 9.30 -5.42
N GLU A 111 -25.26 10.60 -5.63
CA GLU A 111 -24.83 11.66 -4.72
C GLU A 111 -25.40 11.46 -3.31
N LEU A 112 -26.69 11.08 -3.21
CA LEU A 112 -27.32 10.80 -1.92
C LEU A 112 -26.73 9.56 -1.22
N GLN A 113 -26.39 8.50 -1.95
CA GLN A 113 -25.73 7.34 -1.33
C GLN A 113 -24.31 7.66 -0.88
N MET A 114 -23.54 8.45 -1.67
CA MET A 114 -22.21 8.93 -1.28
C MET A 114 -22.27 9.78 -0.01
N LEU A 115 -23.19 10.75 0.04
CA LEU A 115 -23.42 11.60 1.21
C LEU A 115 -23.80 10.77 2.44
N LYS A 116 -24.75 9.83 2.29
CA LYS A 116 -25.18 8.92 3.35
C LYS A 116 -24.03 8.05 3.86
N PHE A 117 -23.15 7.59 2.98
CA PHE A 117 -21.97 6.82 3.35
C PHE A 117 -20.98 7.67 4.16
N GLN A 118 -20.66 8.88 3.71
CA GLN A 118 -19.76 9.80 4.41
C GLN A 118 -20.25 10.11 5.83
N PHE A 119 -21.54 10.45 6.00
CA PHE A 119 -22.12 10.68 7.32
C PHE A 119 -22.04 9.45 8.25
N LYS A 120 -22.22 8.24 7.72
CA LYS A 120 -22.12 7.01 8.51
C LYS A 120 -20.69 6.70 8.97
N GLN A 121 -19.69 7.09 8.20
CA GLN A 121 -18.27 6.88 8.53
C GLN A 121 -17.73 7.92 9.52
N ASN A 122 -18.59 8.79 10.09
CA ASN A 122 -18.20 9.94 10.92
C ASN A 122 -17.21 10.88 10.23
N HIS A 123 -17.11 10.82 8.89
CA HIS A 123 -16.38 11.80 8.13
C HIS A 123 -17.27 13.03 8.04
N SER A 124 -17.10 13.96 8.99
CA SER A 124 -17.77 15.25 8.96
C SER A 124 -17.37 15.94 7.66
N LEU A 125 -18.35 16.25 6.81
CA LEU A 125 -18.14 17.16 5.69
C LEU A 125 -17.89 18.56 6.25
N SER A 126 -16.63 18.86 6.50
CA SER A 126 -16.21 20.19 6.90
C SER A 126 -15.96 21.04 5.66
N PHE A 127 -16.93 21.87 5.30
CA PHE A 127 -16.80 22.86 4.23
C PHE A 127 -15.76 23.96 4.56
N THR A 128 -15.23 23.97 5.78
CA THR A 128 -14.23 24.93 6.27
C THR A 128 -12.85 24.30 6.48
N GLN A 129 -12.68 22.99 6.23
CA GLN A 129 -11.40 22.31 6.33
C GLN A 129 -10.43 22.85 5.26
N GLY A 130 -9.28 23.36 5.69
CA GLY A 130 -8.31 24.05 4.83
C GLY A 130 -8.56 25.56 4.63
N LEU A 131 -9.62 26.13 5.22
CA LEU A 131 -9.81 27.58 5.32
C LEU A 131 -9.32 28.15 6.66
N GLY A 132 -8.79 27.30 7.55
CA GLY A 132 -8.16 27.74 8.79
C GLY A 132 -6.97 28.63 8.48
N MET A 133 -7.00 29.87 8.98
CA MET A 133 -5.87 30.80 8.86
C MET A 133 -4.62 30.29 9.58
N ASP A 134 -4.76 29.26 10.41
CA ASP A 134 -3.74 28.70 11.29
C ASP A 134 -2.54 28.12 10.53
N GLU A 135 -2.75 27.42 9.40
CA GLU A 135 -1.66 26.91 8.56
C GLU A 135 -0.89 28.05 7.88
N LYS A 136 -1.60 29.06 7.37
CA LYS A 136 -0.98 30.25 6.77
C LYS A 136 -0.21 31.08 7.79
N ILE A 137 -0.72 31.18 9.03
CA ILE A 137 -0.05 31.88 10.12
C ILE A 137 1.25 31.14 10.50
N PHE A 138 1.21 29.80 10.58
CA PHE A 138 2.40 28.99 10.86
C PHE A 138 3.49 29.15 9.78
N ASP A 139 3.11 29.16 8.51
CA ASP A 139 4.03 29.36 7.39
C ASP A 139 4.68 30.76 7.42
N LEU A 140 3.89 31.80 7.70
CA LEU A 140 4.39 33.18 7.80
C LEU A 140 5.30 33.37 9.02
N GLU A 141 4.97 32.77 10.17
CA GLU A 141 5.84 32.80 11.35
C GLU A 141 7.16 32.07 11.11
N SER A 142 7.12 30.98 10.34
CA SER A 142 8.30 30.19 10.00
C SER A 142 9.23 30.97 9.06
N LEU A 143 8.67 31.67 8.07
CA LEU A 143 9.40 32.59 7.19
C LEU A 143 10.02 33.76 7.98
N GLY A 144 9.26 34.41 8.85
CA GLY A 144 9.75 35.51 9.66
C GLY A 144 10.89 35.08 10.60
N LYS A 145 10.81 33.88 11.18
CA LYS A 145 11.90 33.32 12.00
C LYS A 145 13.15 33.07 11.16
N GLN A 146 13.02 32.50 9.95
CA GLN A 146 14.16 32.26 9.07
C GLN A 146 14.87 33.55 8.64
N GLU A 147 14.11 34.60 8.29
CA GLU A 147 14.67 35.91 7.97
C GLU A 147 15.46 36.50 9.14
N ILE A 148 14.89 36.46 10.35
CA ILE A 148 15.58 36.94 11.57
C ILE A 148 16.87 36.14 11.82
N TYR A 149 16.83 34.81 11.73
CA TYR A 149 18.02 33.97 11.92
C TYR A 149 19.11 34.27 10.90
N SER A 150 18.73 34.50 9.64
CA SER A 150 19.69 34.86 8.58
C SER A 150 20.38 36.21 8.85
N TYR A 151 19.62 37.20 9.32
CA TYR A 151 20.13 38.55 9.59
C TYR A 151 21.06 38.56 10.81
N VAL A 152 20.69 37.82 11.87
CA VAL A 152 21.54 37.66 13.06
C VAL A 152 22.82 36.90 12.74
N ALA A 153 22.77 35.91 11.83
CA ALA A 153 23.95 35.17 11.40
C ALA A 153 24.95 36.03 10.61
N THR A 154 24.47 37.02 9.84
CA THR A 154 25.33 37.95 9.10
C THR A 154 25.95 39.07 9.96
N LEU A 155 25.51 39.24 11.21
CA LEU A 155 26.01 40.25 12.14
C LEU A 155 27.09 39.73 13.11
N LYS A 156 27.51 38.47 12.95
CA LYS A 156 28.65 37.87 13.64
C LYS A 156 29.84 37.75 12.69
#